data_AF-A0A5N6LVB0-F1
#
_entry.id   AF-A0A5N6LVB0-F1
#
_cell.length_a   1.000
_cell.length_b   1.000
_cell.length_c   1.000
_cell.angle_alpha   90.00
_cell.angle_beta   90.00
_cell.angle_gamma   90.00
#
_symmetry.space_group_name_H-M   'P 1'
#
loop_
_entity.id
_entity.type
_entity.pdbx_description
1 polymer ?
#
loop_
_entity_poly.entity_id
_entity_poly.type
_entity_poly.pdbx_seq_one_letter_code
_entity_poly.pdbx_strand_id
1 'polypeptide(L)'
;MRGPTLSPCSPGNKKQRARRGKRQTTNLQETNLNHQHSTTCQALPAPPAAEHRASASRSPHLRLPSTACAEHRASASRAPPSAVRRSTDMASPHGIKLAVHLISSYFGDIVSKVCECLLRKGTMSQAQVVRFTELSKQNVTNSLLVLIQHNCVQAFAIQQPGGFGEAPKIVTQYTALHDNIIHHMRFPKFLQIVSNEFGQDCTEIFEGLLQHGRLSLNQIMDRHKDKHKDLVTNGENSNTTSMIQENFNRLAQARYIERCPAHEPFLEPLEEGAKKRMAKSKITQTLEARALAAAAPMESLRFLVEADTLSNEALDNDGKNSPNRDIVGEKRKHDSLEPETESWATNKNKEILWRANFEEFVRRLRHKSCISHVITCMDSVAGIILSAIFEACRKDETKVKMEKTVPLPLETIFEEAMKSEEGRSLTLERVRGSLAQMGCELPSIGIDEVYSIDLKKIIDQAQTQEVESILLKKYGREAYRIFRLLSERERFYETDRISATTFVEKKDALRILFQLWKDNLLHMERIGIEPQKSETMLWKLNKRSVWEQVSDDMCHAALNLKLRLHHELEQAKDILRVLKGKSLGDEVMEKRRRVGDKWKVLESSLMILDDAIMLFHNF
;
A
#
# COMPACT_ATOMS: atom_id res chain seq x y z
N MET A 1 -36.52 62.07 15.47
CA MET A 1 -35.85 63.38 15.50
C MET A 1 -34.35 63.13 15.44
N ARG A 2 -33.75 63.25 14.24
CA ARG A 2 -32.96 64.38 13.69
C ARG A 2 -31.46 64.22 13.98
N GLY A 3 -30.67 64.13 12.89
CA GLY A 3 -29.21 64.22 12.83
C GLY A 3 -28.67 65.64 13.08
N PRO A 4 -27.44 65.98 12.66
CA PRO A 4 -27.05 66.12 11.22
C PRO A 4 -25.68 65.49 10.87
N THR A 5 -25.42 64.85 9.72
CA THR A 5 -25.05 65.34 8.35
C THR A 5 -23.96 66.42 8.26
N LEU A 6 -22.85 66.12 7.56
CA LEU A 6 -22.42 66.77 6.30
C LEU A 6 -21.04 66.26 5.79
N SER A 7 -21.02 65.73 4.57
CA SER A 7 -19.90 65.75 3.60
C SER A 7 -20.06 66.99 2.69
N PRO A 8 -19.04 67.46 1.92
CA PRO A 8 -18.98 67.03 0.49
C PRO A 8 -17.63 67.16 -0.29
N CYS A 9 -17.61 66.47 -1.45
CA CYS A 9 -17.12 66.88 -2.79
C CYS A 9 -15.66 66.75 -3.29
N SER A 10 -15.59 66.08 -4.45
CA SER A 10 -14.56 66.03 -5.51
C SER A 10 -14.29 67.36 -6.22
N PRO A 11 -13.28 67.39 -7.12
CA PRO A 11 -13.53 67.45 -8.58
C PRO A 11 -12.59 66.49 -9.34
N GLY A 12 -12.72 66.10 -10.61
CA GLY A 12 -13.56 66.47 -11.74
C GLY A 12 -12.90 65.90 -13.02
N ASN A 13 -13.72 65.31 -13.91
CA ASN A 13 -13.33 64.69 -15.19
C ASN A 13 -12.66 65.64 -16.19
N LYS A 14 -11.67 65.15 -16.96
CA LYS A 14 -11.47 65.52 -18.39
C LYS A 14 -11.11 64.29 -19.24
N LYS A 15 -11.83 64.17 -20.35
CA LYS A 15 -11.81 63.13 -21.40
C LYS A 15 -10.66 63.31 -22.41
N GLN A 16 -10.45 62.24 -23.19
CA GLN A 16 -9.82 62.10 -24.53
C GLN A 16 -8.28 62.11 -24.54
N ARG A 17 -7.57 61.09 -25.07
CA ARG A 17 -7.54 60.72 -26.49
C ARG A 17 -6.78 59.40 -26.68
N ALA A 18 -7.19 58.64 -27.68
CA ALA A 18 -6.60 57.38 -28.11
C ALA A 18 -5.15 57.52 -28.60
N ARG A 19 -4.33 56.47 -28.40
CA ARG A 19 -3.31 56.03 -29.36
C ARG A 19 -2.96 54.55 -29.17
N ARG A 20 -3.45 53.74 -30.10
CA ARG A 20 -3.06 52.35 -30.37
C ARG A 20 -1.55 52.25 -30.60
N GLY A 21 -0.89 51.35 -29.87
CA GLY A 21 0.45 50.86 -30.22
C GLY A 21 0.34 49.87 -31.38
N LYS A 22 0.86 50.29 -32.54
CA LYS A 22 1.06 49.44 -33.72
C LYS A 22 2.21 48.46 -33.45
N ARG A 23 1.97 47.15 -33.53
CA ARG A 23 3.00 46.17 -33.90
C ARG A 23 2.91 45.95 -35.41
N GLN A 24 3.99 46.31 -36.10
CA GLN A 24 4.15 46.12 -37.52
C GLN A 24 4.33 44.64 -37.83
N THR A 25 3.44 44.15 -38.68
CA THR A 25 3.55 42.99 -39.54
C THR A 25 4.42 43.35 -40.75
N THR A 26 5.42 42.54 -41.06
CA THR A 26 6.07 42.53 -42.38
C THR A 26 5.76 41.20 -43.05
N ASN A 27 4.85 41.22 -44.01
CA ASN A 27 4.77 40.25 -45.10
C ASN A 27 5.03 41.03 -46.39
N LEU A 28 5.92 40.53 -47.23
CA LEU A 28 6.05 40.91 -48.63
C LEU A 28 5.85 39.65 -49.48
N GLN A 29 5.01 39.86 -50.50
CA GLN A 29 4.43 38.94 -51.47
C GLN A 29 5.47 38.44 -52.51
N GLU A 30 5.36 37.17 -52.90
CA GLU A 30 4.89 36.65 -54.20
C GLU A 30 5.84 36.81 -55.40
N THR A 31 6.09 35.69 -56.09
CA THR A 31 6.06 35.49 -57.54
C THR A 31 6.28 33.98 -57.79
N ASN A 32 5.25 33.24 -58.22
CA ASN A 32 4.81 32.94 -59.59
C ASN A 32 5.50 31.76 -60.30
N LEU A 33 4.69 30.69 -60.46
CA LEU A 33 4.38 29.93 -61.70
C LEU A 33 5.38 28.98 -62.38
N ASN A 34 4.76 27.84 -62.77
CA ASN A 34 5.00 26.92 -63.90
C ASN A 34 6.09 25.84 -63.79
N HIS A 35 6.02 24.68 -64.47
CA HIS A 35 4.98 23.70 -64.86
C HIS A 35 5.74 22.58 -65.63
N GLN A 36 5.23 21.32 -65.58
CA GLN A 36 5.41 20.22 -66.57
C GLN A 36 6.72 19.38 -66.56
N HIS A 37 6.62 18.05 -66.27
CA HIS A 37 6.61 16.86 -67.19
C HIS A 37 8.01 16.45 -67.70
N SER A 38 8.48 15.21 -67.85
CA SER A 38 7.92 13.83 -67.87
C SER A 38 9.10 12.81 -67.93
N THR A 39 8.83 11.53 -67.58
CA THR A 39 9.44 10.25 -68.11
C THR A 39 10.94 9.95 -67.84
N THR A 40 11.36 8.74 -67.41
CA THR A 40 11.32 7.46 -68.17
C THR A 40 11.69 6.23 -67.28
N CYS A 41 11.21 5.05 -67.68
CA CYS A 41 11.34 3.70 -67.12
C CYS A 41 12.71 3.00 -67.33
N GLN A 42 12.96 1.90 -66.59
CA GLN A 42 13.46 0.55 -66.99
C GLN A 42 14.04 -0.18 -65.74
N ALA A 43 13.51 -1.28 -65.21
CA ALA A 43 13.44 -2.69 -65.68
C ALA A 43 14.72 -3.53 -65.47
N LEU A 44 14.56 -4.59 -64.64
CA LEU A 44 15.27 -5.87 -64.35
C LEU A 44 16.29 -6.40 -65.41
N PRO A 45 17.21 -7.37 -65.12
CA PRO A 45 16.95 -8.64 -64.37
C PRO A 45 18.14 -9.32 -63.61
N ALA A 46 17.82 -10.44 -62.92
CA ALA A 46 18.73 -11.52 -62.47
C ALA A 46 18.75 -12.69 -63.51
N PRO A 47 19.37 -13.89 -63.32
CA PRO A 47 20.48 -14.41 -62.49
C PRO A 47 21.59 -15.07 -63.40
N PRO A 48 22.51 -15.97 -62.94
CA PRO A 48 22.21 -17.42 -62.84
C PRO A 48 23.01 -18.23 -61.77
N ALA A 49 22.70 -19.53 -61.69
CA ALA A 49 23.26 -20.58 -60.84
C ALA A 49 24.24 -21.54 -61.58
N ALA A 50 25.11 -22.24 -60.84
CA ALA A 50 25.71 -23.59 -61.09
C ALA A 50 26.72 -23.90 -59.96
N GLU A 51 26.60 -24.93 -59.11
CA GLU A 51 26.77 -26.39 -59.24
C GLU A 51 28.22 -26.96 -59.16
N HIS A 52 28.38 -27.92 -58.22
CA HIS A 52 29.15 -29.18 -58.25
C HIS A 52 30.45 -29.45 -57.42
N ARG A 53 30.41 -30.67 -56.83
CA ARG A 53 31.42 -31.63 -56.30
C ARG A 53 31.94 -31.43 -54.86
N ALA A 54 31.73 -32.31 -53.88
CA ALA A 54 31.78 -33.78 -53.70
C ALA A 54 33.18 -34.35 -53.37
N SER A 55 33.34 -34.90 -52.16
CA SER A 55 34.21 -36.07 -51.86
C SER A 55 33.94 -36.64 -50.47
N ALA A 56 33.86 -37.97 -50.40
CA ALA A 56 33.46 -38.81 -49.27
C ALA A 56 34.66 -39.48 -48.56
N SER A 57 34.48 -39.95 -47.32
CA SER A 57 35.08 -41.19 -46.78
C SER A 57 34.38 -41.57 -45.45
N ARG A 58 33.62 -42.66 -45.43
CA ARG A 58 33.93 -44.04 -44.95
C ARG A 58 33.79 -44.25 -43.43
N SER A 59 32.75 -45.02 -43.08
CA SER A 59 32.48 -45.76 -41.83
C SER A 59 33.50 -46.92 -41.61
N PRO A 60 33.50 -47.74 -40.51
CA PRO A 60 32.37 -48.64 -40.15
C PRO A 60 32.17 -49.09 -38.67
N HIS A 61 30.92 -49.51 -38.41
CA HIS A 61 30.42 -50.69 -37.65
C HIS A 61 30.79 -51.02 -36.20
N LEU A 62 29.74 -51.24 -35.38
CA LEU A 62 29.33 -52.52 -34.72
C LEU A 62 27.94 -52.32 -34.05
N ARG A 63 26.81 -52.75 -34.66
CA ARG A 63 25.95 -53.95 -34.41
C ARG A 63 25.60 -54.23 -32.93
N LEU A 64 24.38 -53.95 -32.42
CA LEU A 64 23.03 -54.61 -32.55
C LEU A 64 22.84 -55.81 -31.58
N PRO A 65 21.63 -56.37 -31.30
CA PRO A 65 20.26 -55.82 -31.10
C PRO A 65 19.46 -56.55 -29.97
N SER A 66 18.20 -56.15 -29.68
CA SER A 66 17.04 -57.09 -29.76
C SER A 66 15.66 -56.44 -29.51
N THR A 67 14.76 -56.69 -30.48
CA THR A 67 13.30 -57.02 -30.41
C THR A 67 12.34 -56.08 -29.64
N ALA A 68 11.45 -55.35 -30.34
CA ALA A 68 10.08 -55.73 -30.82
C ALA A 68 9.05 -55.73 -29.66
N CYS A 69 7.86 -55.09 -29.69
CA CYS A 69 6.86 -54.85 -30.73
C CYS A 69 5.93 -53.67 -30.34
N ALA A 70 5.29 -53.10 -31.37
CA ALA A 70 3.98 -52.42 -31.46
C ALA A 70 3.37 -51.65 -30.27
N GLU A 71 2.96 -50.39 -30.50
CA GLU A 71 1.56 -49.96 -30.37
C GLU A 71 1.34 -48.47 -30.75
N HIS A 72 0.08 -48.16 -31.05
CA HIS A 72 -0.49 -46.98 -31.70
C HIS A 72 0.02 -45.59 -31.28
N ARG A 73 0.32 -44.75 -32.28
CA ARG A 73 0.68 -43.33 -32.12
C ARG A 73 -0.56 -42.45 -32.22
N ALA A 74 -1.18 -42.12 -31.08
CA ALA A 74 -2.10 -40.99 -30.93
C ALA A 74 -1.34 -39.83 -30.28
N SER A 75 -0.97 -38.82 -31.05
CA SER A 75 -0.26 -37.64 -30.58
C SER A 75 -1.24 -36.63 -29.96
N ALA A 76 -1.52 -36.75 -28.67
CA ALA A 76 -2.11 -35.68 -27.88
C ALA A 76 -1.00 -34.75 -27.36
N SER A 77 -0.93 -33.52 -27.84
CA SER A 77 -0.04 -32.48 -27.31
C SER A 77 -0.45 -32.14 -25.88
N ARG A 78 0.33 -32.63 -24.91
CA ARG A 78 0.14 -32.37 -23.49
C ARG A 78 0.63 -30.94 -23.21
N ALA A 79 -0.30 -30.00 -23.16
CA ALA A 79 -0.05 -28.68 -22.59
C ALA A 79 0.50 -28.83 -21.15
N PRO A 80 1.44 -27.97 -20.71
CA PRO A 80 1.92 -28.01 -19.34
C PRO A 80 0.75 -27.75 -18.38
N PRO A 81 0.71 -28.39 -17.21
CA PRO A 81 -0.37 -28.16 -16.26
C PRO A 81 -0.32 -26.70 -15.83
N SER A 82 -1.41 -25.99 -16.11
CA SER A 82 -1.69 -24.66 -15.60
C SER A 82 -1.47 -24.66 -14.09
N ALA A 83 -0.40 -24.01 -13.65
CA ALA A 83 -0.17 -23.76 -12.25
C ALA A 83 -1.43 -23.07 -11.70
N VAL A 84 -2.12 -23.75 -10.79
CA VAL A 84 -3.18 -23.18 -9.97
C VAL A 84 -2.51 -22.06 -9.18
N ARG A 85 -2.58 -20.82 -9.71
CA ARG A 85 -2.05 -19.63 -9.05
C ARG A 85 -2.81 -19.47 -7.74
N ARG A 86 -2.08 -19.72 -6.65
CA ARG A 86 -2.53 -19.53 -5.26
C ARG A 86 -3.02 -18.10 -5.07
N SER A 87 -3.94 -17.96 -4.11
CA SER A 87 -4.57 -16.71 -3.71
C SER A 87 -3.61 -15.52 -3.59
N THR A 88 -4.14 -14.39 -4.06
CA THR A 88 -3.76 -12.96 -4.12
C THR A 88 -2.87 -12.30 -3.04
N ASP A 89 -2.04 -13.00 -2.26
CA ASP A 89 -1.33 -12.37 -1.11
C ASP A 89 0.19 -12.24 -1.25
N MET A 90 0.78 -12.59 -2.40
CA MET A 90 2.22 -12.41 -2.59
C MET A 90 2.51 -11.00 -3.11
N ALA A 91 3.34 -10.26 -2.38
CA ALA A 91 3.84 -8.95 -2.80
C ALA A 91 4.45 -9.01 -4.21
N SER A 92 4.21 -7.97 -5.01
CA SER A 92 4.72 -7.92 -6.38
C SER A 92 6.26 -7.92 -6.40
N PRO A 93 6.91 -8.35 -7.51
CA PRO A 93 8.36 -8.41 -7.59
C PRO A 93 9.07 -7.08 -7.28
N HIS A 94 8.55 -5.95 -7.77
CA HIS A 94 9.09 -4.63 -7.43
C HIS A 94 8.62 -4.15 -6.06
N GLY A 95 7.44 -4.57 -5.58
CA GLY A 95 7.01 -4.36 -4.20
C GLY A 95 7.96 -4.96 -3.18
N ILE A 96 8.51 -6.15 -3.45
CA ILE A 96 9.57 -6.77 -2.63
C ILE A 96 10.85 -5.94 -2.69
N LYS A 97 11.31 -5.55 -3.89
CA LYS A 97 12.53 -4.74 -4.02
C LYS A 97 12.41 -3.39 -3.30
N LEU A 98 11.25 -2.75 -3.36
CA LEU A 98 10.96 -1.52 -2.63
C LEU A 98 11.04 -1.73 -1.13
N ALA A 99 10.39 -2.78 -0.60
CA ALA A 99 10.44 -3.13 0.81
C ALA A 99 11.89 -3.40 1.29
N VAL A 100 12.68 -4.15 0.51
CA VAL A 100 14.09 -4.44 0.80
C VAL A 100 14.92 -3.15 0.82
N HIS A 101 14.72 -2.25 -0.15
CA HIS A 101 15.40 -0.95 -0.17
C HIS A 101 15.05 -0.08 1.05
N LEU A 102 13.79 -0.07 1.48
CA LEU A 102 13.38 0.61 2.71
C LEU A 102 14.14 0.06 3.92
N ILE A 103 14.17 -1.27 4.10
CA ILE A 103 14.90 -1.90 5.20
C ILE A 103 16.41 -1.61 5.13
N SER A 104 17.04 -1.65 3.96
CA SER A 104 18.46 -1.23 3.80
C SER A 104 18.67 0.20 4.26
N SER A 105 17.77 1.11 3.89
CA SER A 105 17.90 2.54 4.19
C SER A 105 17.81 2.84 5.69
N TYR A 106 16.97 2.10 6.43
CA TYR A 106 16.76 2.31 7.87
C TYR A 106 17.69 1.46 8.75
N PHE A 107 17.99 0.22 8.35
CA PHE A 107 18.62 -0.79 9.23
C PHE A 107 19.89 -1.41 8.64
N GLY A 108 20.25 -1.05 7.41
CA GLY A 108 21.46 -1.53 6.74
C GLY A 108 21.29 -2.87 6.01
N ASP A 109 22.33 -3.21 5.23
CA ASP A 109 22.27 -4.28 4.23
C ASP A 109 22.18 -5.70 4.83
N ILE A 110 22.74 -5.91 6.03
CA ILE A 110 22.67 -7.21 6.71
C ILE A 110 21.21 -7.55 7.07
N VAL A 111 20.49 -6.58 7.65
CA VAL A 111 19.09 -6.73 8.04
C VAL A 111 18.20 -6.86 6.80
N SER A 112 18.49 -6.06 5.78
CA SER A 112 17.86 -6.11 4.45
C SER A 112 17.95 -7.49 3.79
N LYS A 113 19.12 -8.15 3.82
CA LYS A 113 19.31 -9.50 3.27
C LYS A 113 18.44 -10.55 3.97
N VAL A 114 18.30 -10.46 5.29
CA VAL A 114 17.41 -11.34 6.07
C VAL A 114 15.95 -11.08 5.71
N CYS A 115 15.54 -9.80 5.63
CA CYS A 115 14.19 -9.43 5.22
C CYS A 115 13.85 -9.91 3.81
N GLU A 116 14.75 -9.73 2.83
CA GLU A 116 14.57 -10.20 1.46
C GLU A 116 14.37 -11.71 1.40
N CYS A 117 15.14 -12.46 2.18
CA CYS A 117 15.01 -13.91 2.27
C CYS A 117 13.59 -14.30 2.71
N LEU A 118 13.07 -13.67 3.78
CA LEU A 118 11.71 -13.91 4.28
C LEU A 118 10.64 -13.50 3.25
N LEU A 119 10.76 -12.32 2.62
CA LEU A 119 9.80 -11.84 1.64
C LEU A 119 9.72 -12.72 0.38
N ARG A 120 10.86 -13.27 -0.09
CA ARG A 120 10.89 -14.09 -1.31
C ARG A 120 10.51 -15.55 -1.08
N LYS A 121 10.86 -16.11 0.07
CA LYS A 121 10.68 -17.55 0.36
C LYS A 121 9.52 -17.84 1.32
N GLY A 122 8.91 -16.82 1.91
CA GLY A 122 7.80 -16.95 2.85
C GLY A 122 8.26 -17.30 4.27
N THR A 123 7.32 -17.83 5.07
CA THR A 123 7.58 -18.26 6.44
C THR A 123 8.69 -19.28 6.55
N MET A 124 9.65 -19.06 7.46
CA MET A 124 10.72 -20.04 7.70
C MET A 124 11.33 -19.94 9.11
N SER A 125 12.05 -20.98 9.52
CA SER A 125 12.81 -21.05 10.77
C SER A 125 14.15 -20.29 10.70
N GLN A 126 14.71 -19.94 11.86
CA GLN A 126 16.03 -19.29 11.93
C GLN A 126 17.12 -20.10 11.20
N ALA A 127 17.12 -21.43 11.35
CA ALA A 127 18.10 -22.30 10.69
C ALA A 127 18.03 -22.22 9.16
N GLN A 128 16.82 -22.10 8.61
CA GLN A 128 16.64 -21.91 7.18
C GLN A 128 17.09 -20.51 6.73
N VAL A 129 16.81 -19.46 7.51
CA VAL A 129 17.32 -18.11 7.24
C VAL A 129 18.85 -18.11 7.19
N VAL A 130 19.51 -18.71 8.19
CA VAL A 130 20.98 -18.84 8.21
C VAL A 130 21.49 -19.53 6.95
N ARG A 131 20.88 -20.67 6.59
CA ARG A 131 21.27 -21.43 5.40
C ARG A 131 21.10 -20.64 4.09
N PHE A 132 19.99 -19.91 3.93
CA PHE A 132 19.69 -19.21 2.67
C PHE A 132 20.37 -17.86 2.54
N THR A 133 20.70 -17.21 3.66
CA THR A 133 21.40 -15.92 3.66
C THR A 133 22.91 -16.06 3.74
N GLU A 134 23.41 -17.24 4.13
CA GLU A 134 24.84 -17.51 4.37
C GLU A 134 25.47 -16.54 5.40
N LEU A 135 24.63 -15.99 6.28
CA LEU A 135 25.05 -15.13 7.39
C LEU A 135 25.33 -15.95 8.64
N SER A 136 26.15 -15.41 9.54
CA SER A 136 26.36 -16.02 10.86
C SER A 136 25.05 -16.09 11.65
N LYS A 137 24.91 -17.10 12.52
CA LYS A 137 23.75 -17.22 13.42
C LYS A 137 23.50 -15.93 14.20
N GLN A 138 24.57 -15.29 14.69
CA GLN A 138 24.47 -14.03 15.42
C GLN A 138 23.89 -12.89 14.57
N ASN A 139 24.36 -12.73 13.33
CA ASN A 139 23.85 -11.69 12.43
C ASN A 139 22.38 -11.91 12.12
N VAL A 140 21.96 -13.17 11.92
CA VAL A 140 20.55 -13.51 11.72
C VAL A 140 19.72 -13.22 12.97
N THR A 141 20.18 -13.61 14.17
CA THR A 141 19.49 -13.30 15.44
C THR A 141 19.29 -11.79 15.59
N ASN A 142 20.37 -11.00 15.46
CA ASN A 142 20.31 -9.55 15.61
C ASN A 142 19.37 -8.92 14.56
N SER A 143 19.42 -9.39 13.32
CA SER A 143 18.54 -8.88 12.24
C SER A 143 17.07 -9.18 12.53
N LEU A 144 16.76 -10.40 12.98
CA LEU A 144 15.39 -10.77 13.35
C LEU A 144 14.88 -9.95 14.54
N LEU A 145 15.72 -9.68 15.54
CA LEU A 145 15.37 -8.81 16.67
C LEU A 145 15.02 -7.39 16.20
N VAL A 146 15.83 -6.78 15.34
CA VAL A 146 15.56 -5.46 14.77
C VAL A 146 14.25 -5.46 13.97
N LEU A 147 14.04 -6.46 13.12
CA LEU A 147 12.81 -6.56 12.31
C LEU A 147 11.56 -6.76 13.16
N ILE A 148 11.64 -7.55 14.24
CA ILE A 148 10.51 -7.74 15.18
C ILE A 148 10.24 -6.44 15.94
N GLN A 149 11.30 -5.77 16.43
CA GLN A 149 11.21 -4.50 17.14
C GLN A 149 10.50 -3.42 16.32
N HIS A 150 10.74 -3.36 15.01
CA HIS A 150 10.07 -2.42 14.10
C HIS A 150 8.80 -2.98 13.44
N ASN A 151 8.22 -4.04 13.99
CA ASN A 151 6.97 -4.65 13.49
C ASN A 151 7.02 -5.08 12.01
N CYS A 152 8.21 -5.37 11.48
CA CYS A 152 8.44 -5.83 10.11
C CYS A 152 8.39 -7.36 10.00
N VAL A 153 8.56 -8.08 11.11
CA VAL A 153 8.51 -9.55 11.18
C VAL A 153 7.66 -9.99 12.38
N GLN A 154 6.85 -11.03 12.20
CA GLN A 154 6.16 -11.73 13.27
C GLN A 154 6.76 -13.12 13.45
N ALA A 155 7.17 -13.44 14.68
CA ALA A 155 7.57 -14.79 15.07
C ALA A 155 6.36 -15.56 15.63
N PHE A 156 6.35 -16.88 15.50
CA PHE A 156 5.35 -17.76 16.11
C PHE A 156 5.88 -19.17 16.22
N ALA A 157 5.45 -19.89 17.25
CA ALA A 157 5.85 -21.27 17.50
C ALA A 157 4.87 -22.23 16.83
N ILE A 158 5.39 -23.22 16.09
CA ILE A 158 4.59 -24.33 15.56
C ILE A 158 5.14 -25.65 16.10
N GLN A 159 4.25 -26.60 16.35
CA GLN A 159 4.64 -27.97 16.60
C GLN A 159 4.89 -28.69 15.26
N GLN A 160 6.11 -29.16 15.05
CA GLN A 160 6.42 -30.05 13.94
C GLN A 160 6.32 -31.50 14.40
N PRO A 161 5.65 -32.39 13.63
CA PRO A 161 5.67 -33.81 13.92
C PRO A 161 7.13 -34.29 13.87
N GLY A 162 7.54 -35.03 14.90
CA GLY A 162 8.87 -35.64 14.94
C GLY A 162 9.06 -36.65 13.80
N GLY A 163 10.31 -37.00 13.52
CA GLY A 163 10.61 -38.17 12.70
C GLY A 163 10.08 -39.47 13.32
N PHE A 164 10.21 -40.61 12.64
CA PHE A 164 9.78 -41.91 13.16
C PHE A 164 10.36 -42.18 14.56
N GLY A 165 9.50 -42.10 15.59
CA GLY A 165 9.87 -42.33 16.99
C GLY A 165 10.39 -41.11 17.77
N GLU A 166 10.54 -39.94 17.15
CA GLU A 166 10.93 -38.71 17.85
C GLU A 166 9.70 -37.96 18.38
N ALA A 167 9.84 -37.38 19.58
CA ALA A 167 8.83 -36.48 20.12
C ALA A 167 8.64 -35.25 19.21
N PRO A 168 7.41 -34.72 19.12
CA PRO A 168 7.15 -33.52 18.34
C PRO A 168 7.97 -32.33 18.88
N LYS A 169 8.60 -31.58 17.97
CA LYS A 169 9.48 -30.45 18.31
C LYS A 169 8.75 -29.14 18.08
N ILE A 170 8.86 -28.21 19.03
CA ILE A 170 8.37 -26.84 18.87
C ILE A 170 9.45 -26.06 18.12
N VAL A 171 9.08 -25.45 17.00
CA VAL A 171 9.98 -24.67 16.15
C VAL A 171 9.40 -23.29 15.93
N THR A 172 10.20 -22.27 16.22
CA THR A 172 9.87 -20.87 15.91
C THR A 172 10.00 -20.61 14.41
N GLN A 173 8.96 -20.02 13.85
CA GLN A 173 8.88 -19.58 12.47
C GLN A 173 8.77 -18.05 12.42
N TYR A 174 9.32 -17.46 11.36
CA TYR A 174 9.33 -16.02 11.14
C TYR A 174 8.64 -15.70 9.82
N THR A 175 7.74 -14.73 9.84
CA THR A 175 7.03 -14.21 8.66
C THR A 175 7.29 -12.72 8.52
N ALA A 176 7.74 -12.28 7.34
CA ALA A 176 7.86 -10.87 7.02
C ALA A 176 6.49 -10.23 6.72
N LEU A 177 6.28 -9.03 7.23
CA LEU A 177 5.05 -8.26 7.11
C LEU A 177 5.26 -7.17 6.07
N HIS A 178 5.01 -7.49 4.80
CA HIS A 178 5.25 -6.59 3.67
C HIS A 178 4.56 -5.23 3.84
N ASP A 179 3.28 -5.22 4.22
CA ASP A 179 2.51 -3.99 4.43
C ASP A 179 3.15 -3.08 5.48
N ASN A 180 3.56 -3.63 6.62
CA ASN A 180 4.22 -2.88 7.69
C ASN A 180 5.54 -2.28 7.22
N ILE A 181 6.31 -2.99 6.40
CA ILE A 181 7.56 -2.47 5.84
C ILE A 181 7.27 -1.30 4.90
N ILE A 182 6.28 -1.43 4.02
CA ILE A 182 5.89 -0.35 3.09
C ILE A 182 5.42 0.88 3.88
N HIS A 183 4.72 0.72 5.01
CA HIS A 183 4.29 1.86 5.84
C HIS A 183 5.44 2.77 6.31
N HIS A 184 6.69 2.32 6.35
CA HIS A 184 7.85 3.20 6.64
C HIS A 184 7.93 4.39 5.68
N MET A 185 7.58 4.22 4.40
CA MET A 185 7.57 5.34 3.45
C MET A 185 6.46 6.37 3.72
N ARG A 186 5.47 6.01 4.55
CA ARG A 186 4.27 6.78 4.88
C ARG A 186 4.34 7.47 6.24
N PHE A 187 5.40 7.24 7.01
CA PHE A 187 5.59 7.88 8.31
C PHE A 187 5.42 9.41 8.30
N PRO A 188 5.90 10.15 7.28
CA PRO A 188 5.61 11.59 7.19
C PRO A 188 4.11 11.91 7.11
N LYS A 189 3.32 11.12 6.37
CA LYS A 189 1.86 11.28 6.27
C LYS A 189 1.19 10.99 7.62
N PHE A 190 1.65 9.97 8.34
CA PHE A 190 1.10 9.61 9.65
C PHE A 190 1.38 10.70 10.69
N LEU A 191 2.60 11.23 10.72
CA LEU A 191 2.97 12.36 11.58
C LEU A 191 2.13 13.60 11.28
N GLN A 192 1.88 13.90 10.00
CA GLN A 192 1.03 15.03 9.62
C GLN A 192 -0.41 14.85 10.11
N ILE A 193 -0.97 13.64 10.04
CA ILE A 193 -2.32 13.34 10.55
C ILE A 193 -2.37 13.58 12.07
N VAL A 194 -1.41 13.04 12.83
CA VAL A 194 -1.36 13.22 14.29
C VAL A 194 -1.15 14.69 14.67
N SER A 195 -0.28 15.40 13.96
CA SER A 195 -0.01 16.82 14.19
C SER A 195 -1.25 17.68 14.00
N ASN A 196 -2.01 17.43 12.93
CA ASN A 196 -3.24 18.17 12.65
C ASN A 196 -4.37 17.88 13.65
N GLU A 197 -4.49 16.63 14.14
CA GLU A 197 -5.60 16.24 15.02
C GLU A 197 -5.31 16.43 16.52
N PHE A 198 -4.06 16.28 16.95
CA PHE A 198 -3.70 16.25 18.38
C PHE A 198 -2.62 17.26 18.79
N GLY A 199 -1.98 17.94 17.83
CA GLY A 199 -0.93 18.91 18.10
C GLY A 199 0.47 18.29 18.30
N GLN A 200 1.42 19.14 18.69
CA GLN A 200 2.85 18.81 18.65
C GLN A 200 3.27 17.79 19.72
N ASP A 201 2.72 17.83 20.92
CA ASP A 201 3.10 16.93 22.02
C ASP A 201 2.75 15.47 21.70
N CYS A 202 1.54 15.24 21.17
CA CYS A 202 1.13 13.92 20.67
C CYS A 202 1.98 13.48 19.48
N THR A 203 2.37 14.42 18.62
CA THR A 203 3.26 14.14 17.47
C THR A 203 4.63 13.64 17.94
N GLU A 204 5.19 14.21 19.00
CA GLU A 204 6.49 13.79 19.55
C GLU A 204 6.45 12.38 20.15
N ILE A 205 5.38 12.05 20.88
CA ILE A 205 5.14 10.69 21.42
C ILE A 205 5.06 9.70 20.26
N PHE A 206 4.23 10.01 19.26
CA PHE A 206 4.01 9.15 18.11
C PHE A 206 5.26 9.00 17.23
N GLU A 207 6.04 10.08 17.04
CA GLU A 207 7.33 10.04 16.36
C GLU A 207 8.30 9.06 17.04
N GLY A 208 8.33 9.05 18.38
CA GLY A 208 9.12 8.08 19.14
C GLY A 208 8.74 6.63 18.83
N LEU A 209 7.44 6.34 18.77
CA LEU A 209 6.95 5.01 18.38
C LEU A 209 7.33 4.64 16.95
N LEU A 210 7.28 5.57 15.99
CA LEU A 210 7.70 5.30 14.61
C LEU A 210 9.22 5.08 14.50
N GLN A 211 10.02 5.86 15.24
CA GLN A 211 11.49 5.78 15.21
C GLN A 211 12.04 4.53 15.87
N HIS A 212 11.40 4.04 16.94
CA HIS A 212 11.91 2.94 17.77
C HIS A 212 11.06 1.67 17.68
N GLY A 213 9.88 1.71 17.05
CA GLY A 213 9.00 0.57 16.86
C GLY A 213 8.12 0.27 18.08
N ARG A 214 8.57 -0.63 18.95
CA ARG A 214 7.83 -1.06 20.16
C ARG A 214 8.39 -0.39 21.40
N LEU A 215 7.58 0.39 22.10
CA LEU A 215 8.02 1.07 23.33
C LEU A 215 7.03 0.83 24.47
N SER A 216 7.52 0.77 25.69
CA SER A 216 6.68 0.91 26.88
C SER A 216 6.34 2.37 27.17
N LEU A 217 5.34 2.60 28.02
CA LEU A 217 5.02 3.96 28.48
C LEU A 217 6.22 4.61 29.21
N ASN A 218 6.93 3.83 30.03
CA ASN A 218 8.11 4.32 30.75
C ASN A 218 9.22 4.75 29.77
N GLN A 219 9.48 3.95 28.74
CA GLN A 219 10.47 4.29 27.72
C GLN A 219 10.10 5.56 26.95
N ILE A 220 8.81 5.77 26.66
CA ILE A 220 8.32 7.01 26.04
C ILE A 220 8.57 8.21 26.95
N MET A 221 8.27 8.07 28.25
CA MET A 221 8.48 9.12 29.24
C MET A 221 9.96 9.46 29.40
N ASP A 222 10.82 8.47 29.51
CA ASP A 222 12.26 8.69 29.66
C ASP A 222 12.85 9.38 28.43
N ARG A 223 12.39 9.00 27.23
CA ARG A 223 12.79 9.67 25.99
C ARG A 223 12.37 11.15 25.96
N HIS A 224 11.18 11.46 26.48
CA HIS A 224 10.73 12.84 26.59
C HIS A 224 11.59 13.62 27.60
N LYS A 225 11.89 13.04 28.77
CA LYS A 225 12.78 13.67 29.77
C LYS A 225 14.16 13.96 29.19
N ASP A 226 14.74 13.01 28.45
CA ASP A 226 16.06 13.18 27.84
C ASP A 226 16.09 14.29 26.79
N LYS A 227 15.02 14.41 25.98
CA LYS A 227 14.93 15.44 24.92
C LYS A 227 14.72 16.84 25.49
N HIS A 228 14.05 16.96 26.63
CA HIS A 228 13.75 18.25 27.30
C HIS A 228 14.64 18.54 28.51
N LYS A 229 15.72 17.78 28.70
CA LYS A 229 16.63 17.88 29.85
C LYS A 229 17.24 19.27 30.04
N ASP A 230 17.40 20.02 28.95
CA ASP A 230 17.97 21.38 28.96
C ASP A 230 16.94 22.48 29.34
N LEU A 231 15.65 22.14 29.44
CA LEU A 231 14.55 23.09 29.70
C LEU A 231 13.95 22.95 31.12
N VAL A 232 14.24 21.89 31.86
CA VAL A 232 13.58 21.59 33.14
C VAL A 232 14.42 22.08 34.33
N THR A 233 14.04 23.21 34.93
CA THR A 233 14.50 23.64 36.26
C THR A 233 13.66 22.96 37.36
N ASN A 234 14.18 21.87 37.94
CA ASN A 234 13.96 21.28 39.28
C ASN A 234 12.57 21.31 40.01
N GLY A 235 11.43 21.59 39.36
CA GLY A 235 10.12 21.65 40.04
C GLY A 235 8.90 21.07 39.33
N GLU A 236 8.97 20.69 38.04
CA GLU A 236 7.78 20.44 37.19
C GLU A 236 7.62 18.97 36.71
N ASN A 237 8.32 18.01 37.31
CA ASN A 237 8.37 16.63 36.80
C ASN A 237 7.01 15.89 36.88
N SER A 238 6.18 16.17 37.89
CA SER A 238 4.89 15.49 38.08
C SER A 238 3.85 15.97 37.04
N ASN A 239 3.78 17.28 36.78
CA ASN A 239 2.84 17.83 35.81
C ASN A 239 3.16 17.39 34.37
N THR A 240 4.44 17.40 34.00
CA THR A 240 4.89 16.95 32.67
C THR A 240 4.58 15.46 32.43
N THR A 241 4.76 14.63 33.46
CA THR A 241 4.44 13.20 33.40
C THR A 241 2.94 12.97 33.18
N SER A 242 2.10 13.70 33.92
CA SER A 242 0.65 13.65 33.76
C SER A 242 0.20 14.06 32.35
N MET A 243 0.79 15.12 31.78
CA MET A 243 0.49 15.58 30.42
C MET A 243 0.85 14.56 29.34
N ILE A 244 2.04 13.92 29.43
CA ILE A 244 2.45 12.86 28.50
C ILE A 244 1.44 11.70 28.54
N GLN A 245 0.99 11.35 29.74
CA GLN A 245 0.07 10.26 29.96
C GLN A 245 -1.34 10.56 29.44
N GLU A 246 -1.82 11.79 29.62
CA GLU A 246 -3.08 12.25 29.02
C GLU A 246 -2.99 12.21 27.49
N ASN A 247 -1.92 12.74 26.91
CA ASN A 247 -1.68 12.72 25.46
C ASN A 247 -1.57 11.30 24.90
N PHE A 248 -0.90 10.40 25.63
CA PHE A 248 -0.83 8.99 25.31
C PHE A 248 -2.22 8.32 25.33
N ASN A 249 -3.03 8.60 26.37
CA ASN A 249 -4.41 8.12 26.47
C ASN A 249 -5.28 8.61 25.32
N ARG A 250 -5.14 9.87 24.91
CA ARG A 250 -5.86 10.43 23.76
C ARG A 250 -5.53 9.69 22.46
N LEU A 251 -4.24 9.39 22.22
CA LEU A 251 -3.82 8.60 21.06
C LEU A 251 -4.38 7.17 21.09
N ALA A 252 -4.40 6.52 22.26
CA ALA A 252 -4.93 5.17 22.42
C ALA A 252 -6.45 5.12 22.23
N GLN A 253 -7.20 6.05 22.84
CA GLN A 253 -8.66 6.16 22.70
C GLN A 253 -9.08 6.45 21.25
N ALA A 254 -8.28 7.25 20.54
CA ALA A 254 -8.48 7.52 19.12
C ALA A 254 -7.93 6.40 18.19
N ARG A 255 -7.44 5.29 18.76
CA ARG A 255 -6.93 4.09 18.07
C ARG A 255 -5.69 4.33 17.19
N TYR A 256 -4.94 5.42 17.39
CA TYR A 256 -3.70 5.68 16.65
C TYR A 256 -2.50 4.87 17.16
N ILE A 257 -2.56 4.44 18.42
CA ILE A 257 -1.60 3.52 19.04
C ILE A 257 -2.34 2.30 19.58
N GLU A 258 -1.66 1.16 19.64
CA GLU A 258 -2.21 -0.10 20.10
C GLU A 258 -1.15 -0.93 20.83
N ARG A 259 -1.60 -1.85 21.69
CA ARG A 259 -0.71 -2.82 22.34
C ARG A 259 -0.05 -3.70 21.28
N CYS A 260 1.21 -4.05 21.50
CA CYS A 260 1.96 -4.91 20.59
C CYS A 260 1.35 -6.31 20.53
N PRO A 261 1.39 -6.98 19.35
CA PRO A 261 1.08 -8.39 19.26
C PRO A 261 2.00 -9.22 20.15
N ALA A 262 1.51 -10.40 20.57
CA ALA A 262 2.33 -11.38 21.26
C ALA A 262 3.60 -11.68 20.45
N HIS A 263 4.75 -11.68 21.11
CA HIS A 263 6.05 -11.82 20.46
C HIS A 263 6.22 -13.17 19.76
N GLU A 264 5.69 -14.24 20.35
CA GLU A 264 5.76 -15.60 19.83
C GLU A 264 4.52 -16.41 20.29
N PRO A 265 3.36 -16.24 19.64
CA PRO A 265 2.21 -17.08 19.91
C PRO A 265 2.47 -18.52 19.49
N PHE A 266 1.94 -19.48 20.24
CA PHE A 266 1.92 -20.88 19.84
C PHE A 266 0.73 -21.16 18.94
N LEU A 267 0.97 -21.83 17.81
CA LEU A 267 -0.08 -22.27 16.90
C LEU A 267 -0.31 -23.77 17.00
N GLU A 268 -1.52 -24.13 17.42
CA GLU A 268 -1.95 -25.52 17.48
C GLU A 268 -1.96 -26.17 16.08
N PRO A 269 -1.58 -27.47 15.96
CA PRO A 269 -1.71 -28.22 14.71
C PRO A 269 -3.16 -28.22 14.19
N LEU A 270 -3.34 -28.23 12.88
CA LEU A 270 -4.67 -28.37 12.30
C LEU A 270 -5.14 -29.83 12.47
N GLU A 271 -6.17 -30.09 13.27
CA GLU A 271 -6.71 -31.44 13.39
C GLU A 271 -7.34 -31.90 12.06
N GLU A 272 -6.66 -32.80 11.36
CA GLU A 272 -7.21 -33.54 10.20
C GLU A 272 -8.19 -34.62 10.68
N GLY A 273 -9.34 -34.23 11.26
CA GLY A 273 -10.11 -35.21 12.03
C GLY A 273 -11.57 -34.92 12.39
N ALA A 274 -12.29 -34.03 11.70
CA ALA A 274 -13.75 -33.91 11.95
C ALA A 274 -14.55 -33.58 10.67
N LYS A 275 -14.73 -34.56 9.79
CA LYS A 275 -15.85 -34.58 8.86
C LYS A 275 -17.13 -34.95 9.63
N LYS A 276 -17.84 -33.95 10.19
CA LYS A 276 -19.32 -33.95 10.22
C LYS A 276 -19.89 -32.61 10.72
N ARG A 277 -20.76 -32.04 9.88
CA ARG A 277 -21.81 -31.05 10.13
C ARG A 277 -21.39 -29.61 10.45
N MET A 278 -21.18 -28.81 9.40
CA MET A 278 -22.09 -27.75 8.93
C MET A 278 -21.39 -27.00 7.79
N ALA A 279 -22.03 -26.96 6.62
CA ALA A 279 -21.52 -26.28 5.44
C ALA A 279 -21.70 -24.77 5.59
N LYS A 280 -20.67 -24.09 6.08
CA LYS A 280 -20.37 -22.69 5.74
C LYS A 280 -18.92 -22.65 5.25
N SER A 281 -18.73 -21.97 4.13
CA SER A 281 -17.49 -21.85 3.35
C SER A 281 -16.21 -21.78 4.22
N LYS A 282 -15.49 -22.91 4.37
CA LYS A 282 -14.12 -22.89 4.90
C LYS A 282 -13.20 -22.36 3.81
N ILE A 283 -12.97 -21.04 3.81
CA ILE A 283 -11.77 -20.46 3.21
C ILE A 283 -10.60 -21.08 3.99
N THR A 284 -9.72 -21.81 3.32
CA THR A 284 -8.49 -22.34 3.94
C THR A 284 -7.61 -21.15 4.31
N GLN A 285 -7.66 -20.72 5.57
CA GLN A 285 -6.87 -19.61 6.08
C GLN A 285 -5.36 -19.95 5.99
N THR A 286 -4.54 -19.02 5.52
CA THR A 286 -3.09 -19.22 5.39
C THR A 286 -2.43 -19.37 6.76
N LEU A 287 -1.26 -20.02 6.79
CA LEU A 287 -0.46 -20.14 8.02
C LEU A 287 -0.11 -18.76 8.58
N GLU A 288 0.24 -17.80 7.71
CA GLU A 288 0.56 -16.43 8.14
C GLU A 288 -0.66 -15.74 8.78
N ALA A 289 -1.83 -15.85 8.17
CA ALA A 289 -3.06 -15.24 8.71
C ALA A 289 -3.43 -15.81 10.08
N ARG A 290 -3.23 -17.12 10.29
CA ARG A 290 -3.43 -17.76 11.60
C ARG A 290 -2.41 -17.29 12.63
N ALA A 291 -1.13 -17.16 12.23
CA ALA A 291 -0.07 -16.62 13.08
C ALA A 291 -0.38 -15.20 13.55
N LEU A 292 -0.80 -14.33 12.63
CA LEU A 292 -1.17 -12.95 12.94
C LEU A 292 -2.40 -12.86 13.85
N ALA A 293 -3.42 -13.69 13.61
CA ALA A 293 -4.61 -13.74 14.47
C ALA A 293 -4.28 -14.22 15.89
N ALA A 294 -3.40 -15.21 16.04
CA ALA A 294 -2.95 -15.68 17.36
C ALA A 294 -2.03 -14.68 18.07
N ALA A 295 -1.30 -13.86 17.31
CA ALA A 295 -0.47 -12.79 17.87
C ALA A 295 -1.30 -11.58 18.32
N ALA A 296 -2.43 -11.31 17.65
CA ALA A 296 -3.23 -10.12 17.91
C ALA A 296 -3.74 -10.09 19.36
N PRO A 297 -3.60 -8.95 20.08
CA PRO A 297 -4.22 -8.80 21.39
C PRO A 297 -5.74 -8.95 21.31
N MET A 298 -6.36 -9.38 22.41
CA MET A 298 -7.82 -9.33 22.50
C MET A 298 -8.32 -7.90 22.27
N GLU A 299 -9.42 -7.75 21.52
CA GLU A 299 -9.92 -6.42 21.13
C GLU A 299 -10.23 -5.53 22.35
N SER A 300 -10.68 -6.11 23.45
CA SER A 300 -10.92 -5.40 24.73
C SER A 300 -9.65 -4.86 25.38
N LEU A 301 -8.48 -5.43 25.08
CA LEU A 301 -7.18 -5.01 25.61
C LEU A 301 -6.36 -4.19 24.62
N ARG A 302 -6.64 -4.30 23.31
CA ARG A 302 -5.84 -3.72 22.22
C ARG A 302 -5.55 -2.23 22.38
N PHE A 303 -6.53 -1.49 22.90
CA PHE A 303 -6.44 -0.04 23.11
C PHE A 303 -6.54 0.38 24.59
N LEU A 304 -6.60 -0.58 25.51
CA LEU A 304 -6.76 -0.31 26.94
C LEU A 304 -5.44 0.20 27.53
N VAL A 305 -5.47 1.36 28.18
CA VAL A 305 -4.38 1.85 29.03
C VAL A 305 -4.75 1.55 30.48
N GLU A 306 -3.96 0.73 31.17
CA GLU A 306 -4.26 0.28 32.54
C GLU A 306 -3.90 1.36 33.57
N ALA A 307 -4.73 1.46 34.61
CA ALA A 307 -4.52 2.37 35.73
C ALA A 307 -3.17 2.11 36.46
N ASP A 308 -2.73 0.85 36.51
CA ASP A 308 -1.54 0.45 37.29
C ASP A 308 -0.22 0.79 36.58
N THR A 309 -0.23 1.16 35.30
CA THR A 309 0.93 1.82 34.66
C THR A 309 1.09 3.28 35.10
N LEU A 310 0.14 3.85 35.86
CA LEU A 310 0.20 5.22 36.41
C LEU A 310 0.91 5.30 37.78
N SER A 311 1.25 4.18 38.43
CA SER A 311 1.65 4.18 39.85
C SER A 311 3.03 3.59 40.16
N ASN A 312 3.90 3.39 39.17
CA ASN A 312 5.31 3.10 39.45
C ASN A 312 6.10 4.40 39.67
N GLU A 313 5.67 5.19 40.67
CA GLU A 313 6.62 6.03 41.39
C GLU A 313 7.36 5.15 42.39
N ALA A 314 8.69 5.25 42.37
CA ALA A 314 9.60 4.49 43.21
C ALA A 314 9.21 4.57 44.69
N LEU A 315 8.88 3.43 45.28
CA LEU A 315 9.02 3.21 46.71
C LEU A 315 9.80 1.91 46.91
N ASP A 316 11.12 2.06 46.89
CA ASP A 316 11.95 1.18 47.69
C ASP A 316 11.74 1.54 49.17
N ASN A 317 11.53 0.47 49.93
CA ASN A 317 11.68 0.33 51.37
C ASN A 317 10.42 0.47 52.25
N ASP A 318 10.09 -0.71 52.80
CA ASP A 318 9.69 -1.00 54.17
C ASP A 318 8.23 -1.35 54.48
N GLY A 319 8.09 -2.49 55.18
CA GLY A 319 7.03 -2.71 56.15
C GLY A 319 5.69 -3.27 55.67
N LYS A 320 5.53 -4.60 55.81
CA LYS A 320 4.31 -5.31 56.26
C LYS A 320 2.98 -4.54 56.20
N ASN A 321 2.05 -4.98 55.34
CA ASN A 321 0.75 -5.54 55.77
C ASN A 321 -0.14 -5.84 54.56
N SER A 322 -0.33 -7.12 54.27
CA SER A 322 -1.45 -7.62 53.47
C SER A 322 -2.67 -7.80 54.38
N PRO A 323 -3.89 -7.39 54.01
CA PRO A 323 -5.08 -7.92 54.63
C PRO A 323 -5.47 -9.23 53.93
N ASN A 324 -5.58 -10.30 54.71
CA ASN A 324 -6.11 -11.60 54.33
C ASN A 324 -7.49 -11.50 53.67
N ARG A 325 -7.71 -12.29 52.62
CA ARG A 325 -8.97 -13.04 52.48
C ARG A 325 -8.63 -14.51 52.38
N ASP A 326 -8.93 -15.21 53.47
CA ASP A 326 -8.85 -16.65 53.61
C ASP A 326 -9.73 -17.37 52.58
N ILE A 327 -9.18 -18.37 51.89
CA ILE A 327 -9.88 -19.60 51.57
C ILE A 327 -8.95 -20.77 51.90
N VAL A 328 -9.54 -21.70 52.65
CA VAL A 328 -8.96 -22.78 53.45
C VAL A 328 -8.81 -24.08 52.63
N GLY A 329 -7.76 -24.86 52.93
CA GLY A 329 -7.62 -26.33 52.72
C GLY A 329 -7.11 -26.72 51.33
N GLU A 330 -6.11 -27.59 51.12
CA GLU A 330 -5.61 -28.73 51.90
C GLU A 330 -4.10 -28.95 51.69
N LYS A 331 -3.46 -29.46 52.75
CA LYS A 331 -2.09 -30.02 52.74
C LYS A 331 -2.09 -31.42 52.14
N ARG A 332 -1.05 -31.78 51.38
CA ARG A 332 0.00 -32.74 51.81
C ARG A 332 1.16 -32.87 50.80
N LYS A 333 2.36 -33.00 51.40
CA LYS A 333 3.72 -33.19 50.86
C LYS A 333 3.85 -34.34 49.86
N HIS A 334 4.70 -34.18 48.84
CA HIS A 334 5.89 -35.02 48.70
C HIS A 334 7.00 -34.32 47.91
N ASP A 335 8.20 -34.64 48.35
CA ASP A 335 9.54 -34.21 48.00
C ASP A 335 10.01 -34.73 46.62
N SER A 336 11.09 -34.12 46.12
CA SER A 336 12.15 -34.70 45.28
C SER A 336 12.12 -34.54 43.74
N LEU A 337 13.17 -33.83 43.29
CA LEU A 337 13.95 -33.95 42.03
C LEU A 337 13.53 -33.09 40.83
N GLU A 338 14.30 -32.00 40.64
CA GLU A 338 14.47 -31.31 39.37
C GLU A 338 15.02 -32.25 38.29
N PRO A 339 14.66 -31.98 37.02
CA PRO A 339 15.73 -31.63 36.10
C PRO A 339 15.43 -30.34 35.32
N GLU A 340 16.52 -29.62 35.10
CA GLU A 340 16.70 -28.42 34.30
C GLU A 340 15.91 -28.47 32.97
N THR A 341 14.82 -27.71 32.93
CA THR A 341 14.28 -27.17 31.69
C THR A 341 13.75 -25.81 32.08
N GLU A 342 14.51 -24.77 31.76
CA GLU A 342 14.13 -23.36 31.96
C GLU A 342 12.85 -23.08 31.15
N SER A 343 11.74 -23.42 31.79
CA SER A 343 10.39 -23.04 31.43
C SER A 343 10.29 -21.53 31.67
N TRP A 344 10.33 -20.76 30.58
CA TRP A 344 10.01 -19.33 30.56
C TRP A 344 8.52 -19.11 30.86
N ALA A 345 8.13 -19.42 32.09
CA ALA A 345 6.78 -19.28 32.62
C ALA A 345 6.85 -18.71 34.04
N THR A 346 7.36 -17.49 34.16
CA THR A 346 7.15 -16.65 35.35
C THR A 346 6.77 -15.24 34.89
N ASN A 347 5.49 -15.08 34.54
CA ASN A 347 4.85 -13.77 34.41
C ASN A 347 4.80 -13.11 35.80
N LYS A 348 5.81 -12.30 36.12
CA LYS A 348 5.71 -11.21 37.10
C LYS A 348 6.22 -9.95 36.40
N ASN A 349 5.31 -9.01 36.15
CA ASN A 349 5.48 -7.70 35.51
C ASN A 349 6.04 -7.70 34.07
N LYS A 350 5.28 -8.23 33.10
CA LYS A 350 5.53 -7.91 31.69
C LYS A 350 5.08 -6.48 31.42
N GLU A 351 6.06 -5.59 31.31
CA GLU A 351 5.86 -4.22 30.86
C GLU A 351 5.10 -4.20 29.51
N ILE A 352 3.99 -3.47 29.45
CA ILE A 352 3.12 -3.42 28.26
C ILE A 352 3.81 -2.59 27.18
N LEU A 353 4.08 -3.22 26.04
CA LEU A 353 4.64 -2.57 24.86
C LEU A 353 3.55 -2.08 23.92
N TRP A 354 3.78 -0.91 23.34
CA TRP A 354 2.90 -0.21 22.43
C TRP A 354 3.56 0.04 21.07
N ARG A 355 2.74 0.14 20.04
CA ARG A 355 3.15 0.46 18.67
C ARG A 355 2.15 1.39 18.00
N ALA A 356 2.55 1.98 16.87
CA ALA A 356 1.63 2.68 15.99
C ALA A 356 0.62 1.70 15.35
N ASN A 357 -0.65 2.08 15.33
CA ASN A 357 -1.70 1.33 14.64
C ASN A 357 -1.80 1.79 13.17
N PHE A 358 -1.03 1.17 12.28
CA PHE A 358 -1.05 1.52 10.86
C PHE A 358 -2.43 1.35 10.22
N GLU A 359 -3.27 0.45 10.73
CA GLU A 359 -4.62 0.19 10.21
C GLU A 359 -5.51 1.43 10.30
N GLU A 360 -5.43 2.18 11.40
CA GLU A 360 -6.15 3.44 11.59
C GLU A 360 -5.73 4.47 10.54
N PHE A 361 -4.44 4.67 10.34
CA PHE A 361 -3.95 5.64 9.36
C PHE A 361 -4.33 5.28 7.93
N VAL A 362 -4.29 4.00 7.58
CA VAL A 362 -4.73 3.55 6.25
C VAL A 362 -6.22 3.81 6.05
N ARG A 363 -7.05 3.62 7.08
CA ARG A 363 -8.49 4.00 7.03
C ARG A 363 -8.67 5.50 6.80
N ARG A 364 -7.92 6.36 7.50
CA ARG A 364 -7.95 7.83 7.27
C ARG A 364 -7.56 8.22 5.86
N LEU A 365 -6.51 7.59 5.34
CA LEU A 365 -6.04 7.86 3.98
C LEU A 365 -7.04 7.34 2.93
N ARG A 366 -7.73 6.23 3.18
CA ARG A 366 -8.85 5.75 2.34
C ARG A 366 -9.98 6.76 2.32
N HIS A 367 -10.41 7.26 3.48
CA HIS A 367 -11.47 8.28 3.57
C HIS A 367 -11.12 9.50 2.72
N LYS A 368 -9.90 10.03 2.91
CA LYS A 368 -9.39 11.17 2.14
C LYS A 368 -9.38 10.90 0.64
N SER A 369 -8.95 9.71 0.21
CA SER A 369 -8.93 9.31 -1.20
C SER A 369 -10.34 9.24 -1.79
N CYS A 370 -11.28 8.57 -1.11
CA CYS A 370 -12.67 8.48 -1.54
C CYS A 370 -13.34 9.86 -1.63
N ILE A 371 -13.14 10.72 -0.64
CA ILE A 371 -13.65 12.11 -0.65
C ILE A 371 -13.10 12.88 -1.86
N SER A 372 -11.78 12.85 -2.07
CA SER A 372 -11.16 13.54 -3.20
C SER A 372 -11.67 13.03 -4.55
N HIS A 373 -11.90 11.72 -4.68
CA HIS A 373 -12.44 11.13 -5.89
C HIS A 373 -13.88 11.57 -6.14
N VAL A 374 -14.74 11.52 -5.12
CA VAL A 374 -16.15 11.95 -5.22
C VAL A 374 -16.26 13.43 -5.55
N ILE A 375 -15.44 14.30 -4.95
CA ILE A 375 -15.40 15.74 -5.29
C ILE A 375 -15.06 15.94 -6.77
N THR A 376 -14.12 15.17 -7.31
CA THR A 376 -13.67 15.29 -8.70
C THR A 376 -14.71 14.77 -9.69
N CYS A 377 -15.45 13.72 -9.33
CA CYS A 377 -16.43 13.08 -10.21
C CYS A 377 -17.83 13.72 -10.13
N MET A 378 -18.15 14.34 -8.99
CA MET A 378 -19.47 14.90 -8.69
C MET A 378 -19.35 16.38 -8.34
N ASP A 379 -19.38 16.73 -7.06
CA ASP A 379 -19.26 18.10 -6.57
C ASP A 379 -18.71 18.16 -5.12
N SER A 380 -18.46 19.38 -4.64
CA SER A 380 -17.98 19.61 -3.27
C SER A 380 -18.98 19.16 -2.21
N VAL A 381 -20.28 19.21 -2.51
CA VAL A 381 -21.34 18.84 -1.55
C VAL A 381 -21.36 17.34 -1.29
N ALA A 382 -21.25 16.53 -2.32
CA ALA A 382 -21.09 15.08 -2.18
C ALA A 382 -19.85 14.73 -1.35
N GLY A 383 -18.75 15.47 -1.53
CA GLY A 383 -17.55 15.34 -0.70
C GLY A 383 -17.79 15.63 0.80
N ILE A 384 -18.51 16.71 1.11
CA ILE A 384 -18.85 17.07 2.50
C ILE A 384 -19.72 15.99 3.15
N ILE A 385 -20.73 15.50 2.42
CA ILE A 385 -21.66 14.47 2.92
C ILE A 385 -20.91 13.15 3.16
N LEU A 386 -20.02 12.75 2.24
CA LEU A 386 -19.19 11.56 2.41
C LEU A 386 -18.24 11.71 3.61
N SER A 387 -17.66 12.90 3.82
CA SER A 387 -16.84 13.20 4.99
C SER A 387 -17.64 13.08 6.30
N ALA A 388 -18.88 13.59 6.32
CA ALA A 388 -19.78 13.47 7.45
C ALA A 388 -20.12 12.01 7.78
N ILE A 389 -20.37 11.18 6.75
CA ILE A 389 -20.60 9.74 6.91
C ILE A 389 -19.39 9.05 7.54
N PHE A 390 -18.18 9.34 7.05
CA PHE A 390 -16.96 8.75 7.61
C PHE A 390 -16.72 9.17 9.06
N GLU A 391 -17.02 10.43 9.41
CA GLU A 391 -16.91 10.91 10.78
C GLU A 391 -17.91 10.22 11.72
N ALA A 392 -19.17 10.09 11.29
CA ALA A 392 -20.20 9.38 12.03
C ALA A 392 -19.89 7.87 12.19
N CYS A 393 -19.31 7.22 11.18
CA CYS A 393 -18.95 5.80 11.21
C CYS A 393 -17.62 5.51 11.96
N ARG A 394 -16.92 6.53 12.47
CA ARG A 394 -15.52 6.43 12.93
C ARG A 394 -15.28 5.30 13.94
N LYS A 395 -16.20 5.07 14.88
CA LYS A 395 -16.05 4.09 15.97
C LYS A 395 -16.40 2.66 15.55
N ASP A 396 -17.34 2.54 14.61
CA ASP A 396 -17.91 1.27 14.16
C ASP A 396 -17.11 0.63 13.03
N GLU A 397 -16.25 1.41 12.37
CA GLU A 397 -15.34 0.90 11.35
C GLU A 397 -14.20 0.08 11.95
N THR A 398 -14.15 -1.21 11.62
CA THR A 398 -13.19 -2.16 12.21
C THR A 398 -12.12 -2.67 11.24
N LYS A 399 -12.28 -2.46 9.92
CA LYS A 399 -11.37 -3.00 8.89
C LYS A 399 -11.13 -2.00 7.78
N VAL A 400 -9.94 -2.03 7.19
CA VAL A 400 -9.59 -1.19 6.02
C VAL A 400 -10.39 -1.56 4.77
N LYS A 401 -10.53 -2.86 4.47
CA LYS A 401 -11.18 -3.33 3.23
C LYS A 401 -12.66 -3.64 3.44
N MET A 402 -13.43 -2.62 3.79
CA MET A 402 -14.89 -2.72 3.89
C MET A 402 -15.55 -2.42 2.55
N GLU A 403 -16.49 -3.26 2.12
CA GLU A 403 -17.19 -3.04 0.85
C GLU A 403 -18.21 -1.91 0.93
N LYS A 404 -18.85 -1.74 2.10
CA LYS A 404 -19.88 -0.72 2.33
C LYS A 404 -19.67 -0.02 3.67
N THR A 405 -20.10 1.24 3.77
CA THR A 405 -20.13 1.97 5.05
C THR A 405 -21.19 1.39 5.98
N VAL A 406 -21.05 1.66 7.28
CA VAL A 406 -22.10 1.36 8.26
C VAL A 406 -23.38 2.13 7.86
N PRO A 407 -24.56 1.48 7.87
CA PRO A 407 -25.81 2.17 7.58
C PRO A 407 -26.09 3.26 8.61
N LEU A 408 -26.35 4.49 8.17
CA LEU A 408 -26.64 5.64 9.02
C LEU A 408 -27.98 6.28 8.65
N PRO A 409 -28.77 6.76 9.62
CA PRO A 409 -29.98 7.53 9.35
C PRO A 409 -29.64 8.92 8.78
N LEU A 410 -30.55 9.49 8.00
CA LEU A 410 -30.36 10.78 7.33
C LEU A 410 -30.05 11.92 8.31
N GLU A 411 -30.72 11.92 9.46
CA GLU A 411 -30.62 12.94 10.49
C GLU A 411 -29.21 12.98 11.07
N THR A 412 -28.62 11.82 11.38
CA THR A 412 -27.23 11.74 11.86
C THR A 412 -26.24 12.25 10.83
N ILE A 413 -26.44 11.92 9.55
CA ILE A 413 -25.57 12.41 8.46
C ILE A 413 -25.69 13.94 8.36
N PHE A 414 -26.91 14.47 8.46
CA PHE A 414 -27.16 15.91 8.39
C PHE A 414 -26.54 16.65 9.58
N GLU A 415 -26.75 16.17 10.81
CA GLU A 415 -26.16 16.74 12.02
C GLU A 415 -24.63 16.76 11.96
N GLU A 416 -24.00 15.69 11.48
CA GLU A 416 -22.55 15.63 11.34
C GLU A 416 -22.05 16.59 10.25
N ALA A 417 -22.75 16.69 9.12
CA ALA A 417 -22.42 17.64 8.06
C ALA A 417 -22.50 19.10 8.55
N MET A 418 -23.49 19.44 9.39
CA MET A 418 -23.68 20.78 9.96
C MET A 418 -22.53 21.24 10.89
N LYS A 419 -21.68 20.32 11.37
CA LYS A 419 -20.49 20.69 12.15
C LYS A 419 -19.43 21.39 11.29
N SER A 420 -19.34 21.04 10.01
CA SER A 420 -18.47 21.72 9.04
C SER A 420 -19.03 23.09 8.66
N GLU A 421 -18.16 24.07 8.42
CA GLU A 421 -18.63 25.42 8.04
C GLU A 421 -19.36 25.41 6.69
N GLU A 422 -18.87 24.63 5.73
CA GLU A 422 -19.50 24.51 4.41
C GLU A 422 -20.85 23.77 4.49
N GLY A 423 -20.98 22.81 5.41
CA GLY A 423 -22.18 22.01 5.60
C GLY A 423 -23.35 22.75 6.24
N ARG A 424 -23.12 23.88 6.94
CA ARG A 424 -24.18 24.71 7.57
C ARG A 424 -25.21 25.26 6.58
N SER A 425 -24.84 25.34 5.30
CA SER A 425 -25.70 25.84 4.23
C SER A 425 -26.56 24.76 3.57
N LEU A 426 -26.38 23.48 3.95
CA LEU A 426 -27.06 22.36 3.33
C LEU A 426 -28.48 22.21 3.87
N THR A 427 -29.39 21.79 2.99
CA THR A 427 -30.75 21.37 3.36
C THR A 427 -30.83 19.84 3.35
N LEU A 428 -31.76 19.28 4.13
CA LEU A 428 -32.01 17.82 4.14
C LEU A 428 -32.28 17.26 2.75
N GLU A 429 -33.07 17.97 1.93
CA GLU A 429 -33.34 17.57 0.53
C GLU A 429 -32.08 17.53 -0.33
N ARG A 430 -31.16 18.48 -0.13
CA ARG A 430 -29.88 18.51 -0.87
C ARG A 430 -28.98 17.35 -0.47
N VAL A 431 -28.96 17.00 0.82
CA VAL A 431 -28.23 15.82 1.31
C VAL A 431 -28.79 14.55 0.67
N ARG A 432 -30.11 14.40 0.68
CA ARG A 432 -30.82 13.27 0.07
C ARG A 432 -30.55 13.15 -1.43
N GLY A 433 -30.61 14.27 -2.16
CA GLY A 433 -30.30 14.30 -3.59
C GLY A 433 -28.86 13.88 -3.90
N SER A 434 -27.90 14.30 -3.07
CA SER A 434 -26.49 13.93 -3.25
C SER A 434 -26.23 12.45 -2.92
N LEU A 435 -26.89 11.91 -1.89
CA LEU A 435 -26.84 10.48 -1.55
C LEU A 435 -27.38 9.61 -2.69
N ALA A 436 -28.50 10.02 -3.30
CA ALA A 436 -29.07 9.32 -4.46
C ALA A 436 -28.09 9.32 -5.65
N GLN A 437 -27.39 10.43 -5.92
CA GLN A 437 -26.40 10.51 -6.99
C GLN A 437 -25.17 9.62 -6.75
N MET A 438 -24.75 9.45 -5.48
CA MET A 438 -23.69 8.50 -5.11
C MET A 438 -24.11 7.03 -5.26
N GLY A 439 -25.38 6.78 -5.59
CA GLY A 439 -25.91 5.43 -5.79
C GLY A 439 -26.28 4.72 -4.49
N CYS A 440 -26.58 5.47 -3.43
CA CYS A 440 -27.19 4.91 -2.23
C CYS A 440 -28.62 4.45 -2.56
N GLU A 441 -28.85 3.15 -2.56
CA GLU A 441 -30.20 2.58 -2.67
C GLU A 441 -30.90 2.70 -1.31
N LEU A 442 -32.10 3.30 -1.26
CA LEU A 442 -32.94 3.22 -0.07
C LEU A 442 -33.36 1.74 0.12
N PRO A 443 -33.18 1.15 1.31
CA PRO A 443 -33.77 -0.15 1.59
C PRO A 443 -35.28 -0.05 1.43
N SER A 444 -35.87 -0.83 0.53
CA SER A 444 -37.30 -0.77 0.23
C SER A 444 -38.21 -1.30 1.37
N ILE A 445 -37.65 -1.65 2.53
CA ILE A 445 -38.35 -2.29 3.64
C ILE A 445 -37.77 -1.78 4.97
N GLY A 446 -38.20 -0.60 5.42
CA GLY A 446 -37.84 -0.03 6.71
C GLY A 446 -38.55 1.31 6.95
N ILE A 447 -38.99 1.57 8.18
CA ILE A 447 -39.66 2.82 8.58
C ILE A 447 -38.62 3.97 8.68
N ASP A 448 -37.34 3.64 8.90
CA ASP A 448 -36.23 4.59 8.96
C ASP A 448 -35.38 4.58 7.68
N GLU A 449 -35.14 5.78 7.14
CA GLU A 449 -34.30 6.00 5.96
C GLU A 449 -32.81 5.88 6.32
N VAL A 450 -32.28 4.66 6.25
CA VAL A 450 -30.84 4.41 6.45
C VAL A 450 -30.08 4.37 5.13
N TYR A 451 -28.92 5.01 5.10
CA TYR A 451 -28.05 5.15 3.93
C TYR A 451 -26.72 4.45 4.18
N SER A 452 -26.23 3.73 3.16
CA SER A 452 -24.92 3.09 3.15
C SER A 452 -24.28 3.29 1.78
N ILE A 453 -22.99 3.63 1.77
CA ILE A 453 -22.22 3.92 0.55
C ILE A 453 -21.38 2.71 0.18
N ASP A 454 -21.42 2.33 -1.10
CA ASP A 454 -20.58 1.29 -1.69
C ASP A 454 -19.16 1.82 -1.92
N LEU A 455 -18.28 1.53 -0.97
CA LEU A 455 -16.86 1.93 -1.03
C LEU A 455 -16.13 1.18 -2.13
N LYS A 456 -16.47 -0.09 -2.35
CA LYS A 456 -15.84 -0.92 -3.38
C LYS A 456 -16.08 -0.33 -4.76
N LYS A 457 -17.30 0.12 -5.05
CA LYS A 457 -17.63 0.80 -6.31
C LYS A 457 -16.82 2.08 -6.49
N ILE A 458 -16.69 2.91 -5.46
CA ILE A 458 -15.89 4.15 -5.50
C ILE A 458 -14.41 3.83 -5.78
N ILE A 459 -13.86 2.83 -5.08
CA ILE A 459 -12.46 2.41 -5.24
C ILE A 459 -12.21 1.81 -6.62
N ASP A 460 -13.09 0.93 -7.11
CA ASP A 460 -12.99 0.33 -8.45
C ASP A 460 -13.06 1.40 -9.55
N GLN A 461 -13.89 2.42 -9.39
CA GLN A 461 -13.97 3.56 -10.30
C GLN A 461 -12.69 4.40 -10.27
N ALA A 462 -12.16 4.70 -9.08
CA ALA A 462 -10.90 5.42 -8.91
C ALA A 462 -9.72 4.65 -9.53
N GLN A 463 -9.61 3.34 -9.27
CA GLN A 463 -8.58 2.50 -9.88
C GLN A 463 -8.70 2.48 -11.41
N THR A 464 -9.92 2.36 -11.93
CA THR A 464 -10.16 2.37 -13.39
C THR A 464 -9.71 3.70 -14.01
N GLN A 465 -10.04 4.84 -13.38
CA GLN A 465 -9.61 6.17 -13.83
C GLN A 465 -8.08 6.33 -13.81
N GLU A 466 -7.41 5.79 -12.79
CA GLU A 466 -5.95 5.86 -12.70
C GLU A 466 -5.28 5.02 -13.79
N VAL A 467 -5.74 3.78 -14.02
CA VAL A 467 -5.26 2.95 -15.15
C VAL A 467 -5.50 3.65 -16.49
N GLU A 468 -6.69 4.23 -16.67
CA GLU A 468 -7.07 5.00 -17.85
C GLU A 468 -6.12 6.18 -18.11
N SER A 469 -5.78 6.94 -17.07
CA SER A 469 -4.84 8.06 -17.12
C SER A 469 -3.44 7.61 -17.55
N ILE A 470 -2.96 6.48 -17.00
CA ILE A 470 -1.67 5.89 -17.35
C ILE A 470 -1.65 5.44 -18.81
N LEU A 471 -2.70 4.75 -19.27
CA LEU A 471 -2.79 4.26 -20.65
C LEU A 471 -2.92 5.40 -21.66
N LEU A 472 -3.67 6.46 -21.33
CA LEU A 472 -3.77 7.65 -22.16
C LEU A 472 -2.40 8.30 -22.36
N LYS A 473 -1.58 8.39 -21.32
CA LYS A 473 -0.20 8.93 -21.39
C LYS A 473 0.75 8.01 -22.16
N LYS A 474 0.61 6.68 -22.03
CA LYS A 474 1.54 5.70 -22.62
C LYS A 474 1.23 5.35 -24.08
N TYR A 475 -0.03 5.15 -24.42
CA TYR A 475 -0.47 4.65 -25.73
C TYR A 475 -1.28 5.66 -26.55
N GLY A 476 -1.64 6.80 -25.96
CA GLY A 476 -2.37 7.87 -26.63
C GLY A 476 -3.89 7.70 -26.64
N ARG A 477 -4.57 8.67 -27.27
CA ARG A 477 -6.03 8.85 -27.22
C ARG A 477 -6.82 7.70 -27.88
N GLU A 478 -6.34 7.15 -28.98
CA GLU A 478 -7.03 6.09 -29.71
C GLU A 478 -7.01 4.77 -28.92
N ALA A 479 -5.86 4.42 -28.36
CA ALA A 479 -5.71 3.27 -27.48
C ALA A 479 -6.55 3.39 -26.21
N TYR A 480 -6.60 4.60 -25.64
CA TYR A 480 -7.48 4.91 -24.52
C TYR A 480 -8.96 4.63 -24.84
N ARG A 481 -9.47 5.08 -26.00
CA ARG A 481 -10.87 4.83 -26.41
C ARG A 481 -11.17 3.34 -26.56
N ILE A 482 -10.24 2.58 -27.16
CA ILE A 482 -10.34 1.12 -27.29
C ILE A 482 -10.34 0.45 -25.92
N PHE A 483 -9.42 0.83 -25.04
CA PHE A 483 -9.34 0.27 -23.69
C PHE A 483 -10.62 0.52 -22.89
N ARG A 484 -11.14 1.75 -22.91
CA ARG A 484 -12.36 2.12 -22.18
C ARG A 484 -13.55 1.26 -22.62
N LEU A 485 -13.74 1.05 -23.93
CA LEU A 485 -14.77 0.16 -24.45
C LEU A 485 -14.61 -1.28 -23.94
N LEU A 486 -13.37 -1.80 -23.92
CA LEU A 486 -13.09 -3.17 -23.47
C LEU A 486 -13.23 -3.33 -21.95
N SER A 487 -13.01 -2.26 -21.17
CA SER A 487 -13.13 -2.22 -19.72
C SER A 487 -14.59 -2.27 -19.24
N GLU A 488 -15.51 -1.63 -19.96
CA GLU A 488 -16.91 -1.46 -19.52
C GLU A 488 -17.72 -2.75 -19.44
N ARG A 489 -17.40 -3.80 -20.22
CA ARG A 489 -18.29 -4.97 -20.36
C ARG A 489 -17.65 -6.35 -20.15
N GLU A 490 -16.36 -6.43 -19.83
CA GLU A 490 -15.59 -7.66 -19.58
C GLU A 490 -15.85 -8.82 -20.57
N ARG A 491 -16.19 -8.49 -21.82
CA ARG A 491 -16.57 -9.43 -22.89
C ARG A 491 -15.56 -9.38 -24.03
N PHE A 492 -15.61 -10.40 -24.87
CA PHE A 492 -14.87 -10.42 -26.12
C PHE A 492 -15.53 -9.51 -27.15
N TYR A 493 -14.69 -8.77 -27.88
CA TYR A 493 -15.11 -7.93 -28.98
C TYR A 493 -14.34 -8.27 -30.26
N GLU A 494 -15.06 -8.31 -31.37
CA GLU A 494 -14.47 -8.40 -32.70
C GLU A 494 -13.81 -7.09 -33.09
N THR A 495 -12.72 -7.17 -33.84
CA THR A 495 -11.99 -5.99 -34.37
C THR A 495 -12.92 -5.00 -35.09
N ASP A 496 -13.85 -5.50 -35.91
CA ASP A 496 -14.78 -4.67 -36.67
C ASP A 496 -15.74 -3.89 -35.76
N ARG A 497 -16.23 -4.54 -34.71
CA ARG A 497 -17.09 -3.91 -33.71
C ARG A 497 -16.33 -2.87 -32.89
N ILE A 498 -15.07 -3.13 -32.57
CA ILE A 498 -14.20 -2.16 -31.87
C ILE A 498 -14.02 -0.93 -32.75
N SER A 499 -13.57 -1.10 -33.99
CA SER A 499 -13.34 -0.01 -34.95
C SER A 499 -14.59 0.86 -35.14
N ALA A 500 -15.76 0.25 -35.31
CA ALA A 500 -17.03 0.97 -35.47
C ALA A 500 -17.44 1.73 -34.20
N THR A 501 -17.30 1.13 -33.01
CA THR A 501 -17.73 1.75 -31.75
C THR A 501 -16.77 2.85 -31.30
N THR A 502 -15.47 2.66 -31.51
CA THR A 502 -14.44 3.61 -31.10
C THR A 502 -14.14 4.65 -32.17
N PHE A 503 -14.75 4.58 -33.36
CA PHE A 503 -14.43 5.44 -34.51
C PHE A 503 -12.92 5.54 -34.76
N VAL A 504 -12.22 4.39 -34.69
CA VAL A 504 -10.80 4.26 -35.03
C VAL A 504 -10.74 3.42 -36.30
N GLU A 505 -9.96 3.84 -37.30
CA GLU A 505 -9.85 3.09 -38.55
C GLU A 505 -9.39 1.65 -38.29
N LYS A 506 -9.95 0.67 -39.02
CA LYS A 506 -9.69 -0.76 -38.79
C LYS A 506 -8.19 -1.11 -38.79
N LYS A 507 -7.40 -0.46 -39.64
CA LYS A 507 -5.94 -0.65 -39.71
C LYS A 507 -5.23 -0.20 -38.43
N ASP A 508 -5.59 0.98 -37.94
CA ASP A 508 -5.02 1.54 -36.70
C ASP A 508 -5.52 0.81 -35.46
N ALA A 509 -6.80 0.44 -35.42
CA ALA A 509 -7.36 -0.37 -34.36
C ALA A 509 -6.62 -1.70 -34.23
N LEU A 510 -6.35 -2.41 -35.33
CA LEU A 510 -5.55 -3.64 -35.32
C LEU A 510 -4.13 -3.40 -34.81
N ARG A 511 -3.44 -2.36 -35.31
CA ARG A 511 -2.09 -2.00 -34.86
C ARG A 511 -2.05 -1.76 -33.34
N ILE A 512 -3.01 -1.02 -32.82
CA ILE A 512 -3.13 -0.72 -31.39
C ILE A 512 -3.46 -2.00 -30.59
N LEU A 513 -4.42 -2.80 -31.04
CA LEU A 513 -4.80 -4.05 -30.37
C LEU A 513 -3.64 -5.04 -30.28
N PHE A 514 -2.86 -5.19 -31.35
CA PHE A 514 -1.64 -6.02 -31.32
C PHE A 514 -0.58 -5.45 -30.37
N GLN A 515 -0.41 -4.13 -30.31
CA GLN A 515 0.51 -3.51 -29.36
C GLN A 515 0.08 -3.77 -27.91
N LEU A 516 -1.19 -3.53 -27.58
CA LEU A 516 -1.74 -3.77 -26.24
C LEU A 516 -1.69 -5.26 -25.86
N TRP A 517 -1.87 -6.17 -26.81
CA TRP A 517 -1.71 -7.61 -26.61
C TRP A 517 -0.25 -8.02 -26.38
N LYS A 518 0.70 -7.47 -27.15
CA LYS A 518 2.15 -7.71 -26.95
C LYS A 518 2.61 -7.25 -25.56
N ASP A 519 2.01 -6.18 -25.05
CA ASP A 519 2.28 -5.65 -23.71
C ASP A 519 1.49 -6.38 -22.60
N ASN A 520 0.85 -7.52 -22.93
CA ASN A 520 0.07 -8.39 -22.03
C ASN A 520 -1.18 -7.75 -21.40
N LEU A 521 -1.69 -6.65 -21.97
CA LEU A 521 -2.90 -5.99 -21.47
C LEU A 521 -4.18 -6.68 -21.96
N LEU A 522 -4.12 -7.27 -23.15
CA LEU A 522 -5.25 -7.95 -23.79
C LEU A 522 -5.05 -9.45 -23.89
N HIS A 523 -6.15 -10.18 -23.91
CA HIS A 523 -6.26 -11.56 -24.33
C HIS A 523 -6.87 -11.61 -25.73
N MET A 524 -6.27 -12.41 -26.63
CA MET A 524 -6.70 -12.56 -28.01
C MET A 524 -7.03 -14.02 -28.29
N GLU A 525 -8.20 -14.25 -28.88
CA GLU A 525 -8.69 -15.56 -29.31
C GLU A 525 -9.00 -15.50 -30.81
N ARG A 526 -8.56 -16.52 -31.57
CA ARG A 526 -8.83 -16.64 -33.00
C ARG A 526 -9.90 -17.68 -33.22
N ILE A 527 -11.00 -17.28 -33.85
CA ILE A 527 -12.05 -18.20 -34.26
C ILE A 527 -12.01 -18.31 -35.78
N GLY A 528 -11.78 -19.51 -36.30
CA GLY A 528 -11.89 -19.84 -37.71
C GLY A 528 -13.27 -20.41 -38.02
N ILE A 529 -13.89 -19.94 -39.10
CA ILE A 529 -15.13 -20.52 -39.64
C ILE A 529 -14.76 -21.24 -40.96
N GLU A 530 -14.80 -22.57 -41.03
CA GLU A 530 -14.78 -23.27 -42.33
C GLU A 530 -16.18 -23.14 -42.98
N PRO A 531 -16.33 -22.73 -44.25
CA PRO A 531 -15.43 -22.92 -45.40
C PRO A 531 -14.85 -21.63 -46.04
N GLN A 532 -14.97 -20.46 -45.41
CA GLN A 532 -14.33 -19.22 -45.88
C GLN A 532 -13.14 -18.89 -44.96
N LYS A 533 -11.93 -18.75 -45.52
CA LYS A 533 -10.67 -18.46 -44.79
C LYS A 533 -10.63 -17.08 -44.09
N SER A 534 -11.68 -16.69 -43.37
CA SER A 534 -11.71 -15.50 -42.52
C SER A 534 -11.53 -15.92 -41.07
N GLU A 535 -10.32 -15.75 -40.54
CA GLU A 535 -10.05 -15.81 -39.10
C GLU A 535 -10.57 -14.54 -38.44
N THR A 536 -11.58 -14.67 -37.56
CA THR A 536 -12.07 -13.54 -36.77
C THR A 536 -11.27 -13.47 -35.46
N MET A 537 -10.67 -12.31 -35.19
CA MET A 537 -9.94 -12.06 -33.94
C MET A 537 -10.86 -11.43 -32.91
N LEU A 538 -10.94 -12.07 -31.74
CA LEU A 538 -11.66 -11.61 -30.57
C LEU A 538 -10.68 -11.09 -29.52
N TRP A 539 -11.02 -9.95 -28.94
CA TRP A 539 -10.19 -9.25 -27.96
C TRP A 539 -10.94 -9.09 -26.65
N LYS A 540 -10.28 -9.41 -25.53
CA LYS A 540 -10.79 -9.21 -24.18
C LYS A 540 -9.73 -8.55 -23.31
N LEU A 541 -10.14 -7.63 -22.44
CA LEU A 541 -9.23 -7.03 -21.47
C LEU A 541 -8.85 -8.05 -20.38
N ASN A 542 -7.55 -8.18 -20.10
CA ASN A 542 -7.10 -8.95 -18.94
C ASN A 542 -7.02 -8.04 -17.70
N LYS A 543 -8.20 -7.65 -17.19
CA LYS A 543 -8.34 -6.64 -16.12
C LYS A 543 -7.41 -6.92 -14.94
N ARG A 544 -7.43 -8.16 -14.42
CA ARG A 544 -6.57 -8.54 -13.29
C ARG A 544 -5.08 -8.36 -13.59
N SER A 545 -4.60 -8.85 -14.73
CA SER A 545 -3.19 -8.72 -15.09
C SER A 545 -2.76 -7.28 -15.30
N VAL A 546 -3.65 -6.45 -15.87
CA VAL A 546 -3.38 -5.02 -16.09
C VAL A 546 -3.24 -4.30 -14.75
N TRP A 547 -4.14 -4.57 -13.78
CA TRP A 547 -4.07 -3.96 -12.45
C TRP A 547 -2.84 -4.45 -11.67
N GLU A 548 -2.52 -5.74 -11.73
CA GLU A 548 -1.31 -6.31 -11.12
C GLU A 548 -0.04 -5.68 -11.71
N GLN A 549 0.02 -5.50 -13.03
CA GLN A 549 1.15 -4.86 -13.72
C GLN A 549 1.28 -3.38 -13.38
N VAL A 550 0.17 -2.62 -13.40
CA VAL A 550 0.18 -1.20 -13.06
C VAL A 550 0.63 -0.99 -11.61
N SER A 551 0.15 -1.82 -10.67
CA SER A 551 0.58 -1.77 -9.27
C SER A 551 2.08 -2.07 -9.11
N ASP A 552 2.61 -3.07 -9.83
CA ASP A 552 4.05 -3.39 -9.83
C ASP A 552 4.90 -2.28 -10.46
N ASP A 553 4.43 -1.68 -11.57
CA ASP A 553 5.08 -0.53 -12.24
C ASP A 553 5.11 0.70 -11.31
N MET A 554 4.05 0.95 -10.53
CA MET A 554 4.03 2.00 -9.51
C MET A 554 5.06 1.75 -8.41
N CYS A 555 5.17 0.50 -7.93
CA CYS A 555 6.20 0.13 -6.94
C CYS A 555 7.61 0.30 -7.51
N HIS A 556 7.81 -0.03 -8.79
CA HIS A 556 9.08 0.19 -9.48
C HIS A 556 9.41 1.68 -9.62
N ALA A 557 8.43 2.52 -9.99
CA ALA A 557 8.60 3.96 -10.04
C ALA A 557 8.93 4.55 -8.67
N ALA A 558 8.28 4.09 -7.60
CA ALA A 558 8.57 4.51 -6.23
C ALA A 558 9.99 4.13 -5.79
N LEU A 559 10.43 2.91 -6.14
CA LEU A 559 11.81 2.48 -5.92
C LEU A 559 12.81 3.38 -6.66
N ASN A 560 12.56 3.68 -7.94
CA ASN A 560 13.43 4.55 -8.73
C ASN A 560 13.51 5.97 -8.16
N LEU A 561 12.39 6.53 -7.68
CA LEU A 561 12.38 7.82 -6.99
C LEU A 561 13.20 7.77 -5.69
N LYS A 562 13.06 6.72 -4.88
CA LYS A 562 13.84 6.53 -3.64
C LYS A 562 15.33 6.37 -3.93
N LEU A 563 15.71 5.58 -4.92
CA LEU A 563 17.10 5.42 -5.35
C LEU A 563 17.69 6.74 -5.83
N ARG A 564 16.91 7.51 -6.60
CA ARG A 564 17.35 8.84 -7.06
C ARG A 564 17.50 9.82 -5.90
N LEU A 565 16.56 9.80 -4.95
CA LEU A 565 16.61 10.62 -3.74
C LEU A 565 17.87 10.31 -2.92
N HIS A 566 18.15 9.03 -2.68
CA HIS A 566 19.34 8.59 -1.97
C HIS A 566 20.61 9.04 -2.70
N HIS A 567 20.67 8.84 -4.02
CA HIS A 567 21.81 9.27 -4.82
C HIS A 567 22.09 10.78 -4.75
N GLU A 568 21.06 11.63 -4.80
CA GLU A 568 21.23 13.08 -4.66
C GLU A 568 21.69 13.46 -3.24
N LEU A 569 21.19 12.78 -2.20
CA LEU A 569 21.65 12.98 -0.82
C LEU A 569 23.12 12.58 -0.66
N GLU A 570 23.52 11.43 -1.22
CA GLU A 570 24.91 10.96 -1.22
C GLU A 570 25.85 11.95 -1.91
N GLN A 571 25.49 12.44 -3.10
CA GLN A 571 26.27 13.45 -3.81
C GLN A 571 26.37 14.77 -3.03
N ALA A 572 25.33 15.13 -2.29
CA ALA A 572 25.29 16.36 -1.51
C ALA A 572 25.90 16.23 -0.10
N LYS A 573 26.37 15.04 0.31
CA LYS A 573 26.86 14.79 1.69
C LYS A 573 27.92 15.79 2.12
N ASP A 574 28.89 16.08 1.27
CA ASP A 574 29.98 16.99 1.60
C ASP A 574 29.48 18.44 1.72
N ILE A 575 28.58 18.86 0.83
CA ILE A 575 27.94 20.19 0.88
C ILE A 575 27.09 20.32 2.16
N LEU A 576 26.42 19.24 2.58
CA LEU A 576 25.63 19.21 3.81
C LEU A 576 26.50 19.17 5.07
N ARG A 577 27.69 18.56 5.03
CA ARG A 577 28.63 18.45 6.17
C ARG A 577 29.40 19.73 6.47
N VAL A 578 29.71 20.54 5.45
CA VAL A 578 30.47 21.81 5.57
C VAL A 578 29.77 22.85 6.48
N LEU A 579 28.51 22.63 6.84
CA LEU A 579 27.61 23.59 7.49
C LEU A 579 27.73 23.75 9.01
N LYS A 580 28.60 23.03 9.73
CA LYS A 580 28.75 23.21 11.19
C LYS A 580 29.67 24.37 11.64
N GLY A 581 29.86 25.43 10.84
CA GLY A 581 30.47 26.66 11.39
C GLY A 581 31.23 27.64 10.51
N LYS A 582 30.99 27.79 9.19
CA LYS A 582 31.62 28.87 8.38
C LYS A 582 30.64 29.53 7.42
N SER A 583 30.83 30.83 7.13
CA SER A 583 30.06 31.55 6.11
C SER A 583 30.33 30.93 4.74
N LEU A 584 29.25 30.60 4.01
CA LEU A 584 29.35 29.96 2.71
C LEU A 584 29.40 31.02 1.61
N GLY A 585 30.27 30.81 0.61
CA GLY A 585 30.22 31.56 -0.63
C GLY A 585 28.94 31.27 -1.42
N ASP A 586 28.48 32.26 -2.19
CA ASP A 586 27.20 32.23 -2.92
C ASP A 586 27.03 30.99 -3.81
N GLU A 587 28.11 30.47 -4.40
CA GLU A 587 28.07 29.28 -5.25
C GLU A 587 27.64 28.02 -4.49
N VAL A 588 28.08 27.86 -3.24
CA VAL A 588 27.73 26.69 -2.41
C VAL A 588 26.29 26.80 -1.92
N MET A 589 25.84 28.02 -1.61
CA MET A 589 24.44 28.29 -1.27
C MET A 589 23.50 27.98 -2.45
N GLU A 590 23.89 28.35 -3.67
CA GLU A 590 23.11 28.05 -4.88
C GLU A 590 23.11 26.55 -5.20
N LYS A 591 24.24 25.85 -5.05
CA LYS A 591 24.26 24.38 -5.16
C LYS A 591 23.35 23.73 -4.11
N ARG A 592 23.36 24.21 -2.86
CA ARG A 592 22.47 23.73 -1.79
C ARG A 592 21.00 23.97 -2.12
N ARG A 593 20.64 25.16 -2.61
CA ARG A 593 19.27 25.47 -3.03
C ARG A 593 18.81 24.50 -4.12
N ARG A 594 19.63 24.28 -5.15
CA ARG A 594 19.31 23.33 -6.23
C ARG A 594 19.11 21.89 -5.74
N VAL A 595 19.95 21.41 -4.81
CA VAL A 595 19.75 20.09 -4.18
C VAL A 595 18.44 20.06 -3.38
N GLY A 596 18.16 21.11 -2.59
CA GLY A 596 16.92 21.22 -1.84
C GLY A 596 15.67 21.23 -2.72
N ASP A 597 15.70 21.92 -3.85
CA ASP A 597 14.58 21.99 -4.78
C ASP A 597 14.35 20.64 -5.48
N LYS A 598 15.42 19.96 -5.92
CA LYS A 598 15.33 18.59 -6.44
C LYS A 598 14.73 17.64 -5.40
N TRP A 599 15.20 17.72 -4.16
CA TRP A 599 14.72 16.89 -3.05
C TRP A 599 13.21 17.08 -2.84
N LYS A 600 12.73 18.34 -2.77
CA LYS A 600 11.30 18.65 -2.65
C LYS A 600 10.47 18.05 -3.78
N VAL A 601 10.96 18.15 -5.02
CA VAL A 601 10.25 17.60 -6.20
C VAL A 601 10.18 16.06 -6.12
N LEU A 602 11.29 15.40 -5.78
CA LEU A 602 11.35 13.94 -5.68
C LEU A 602 10.46 13.41 -4.55
N GLU A 603 10.50 14.04 -3.37
CA GLU A 603 9.64 13.64 -2.25
C GLU A 603 8.16 13.91 -2.53
N SER A 604 7.82 15.08 -3.09
CA SER A 604 6.43 15.40 -3.45
C SER A 604 5.90 14.41 -4.50
N SER A 605 6.72 14.06 -5.49
CA SER A 605 6.36 13.06 -6.51
C SER A 605 6.15 11.67 -5.88
N LEU A 606 6.98 11.29 -4.91
CA LEU A 606 6.83 10.03 -4.19
C LEU A 606 5.55 10.01 -3.33
N MET A 607 5.19 11.13 -2.69
CA MET A 607 3.96 11.23 -1.89
C MET A 607 2.71 11.04 -2.75
N ILE A 608 2.68 11.65 -3.93
CA ILE A 608 1.59 11.49 -4.91
C ILE A 608 1.53 10.05 -5.42
N LEU A 609 2.68 9.47 -5.76
CA LEU A 609 2.74 8.10 -6.23
C LEU A 609 2.32 7.10 -5.14
N ASP A 610 2.65 7.35 -3.87
CA ASP A 610 2.20 6.53 -2.74
C ASP A 610 0.67 6.56 -2.59
N ASP A 611 0.00 7.69 -2.84
CA ASP A 611 -1.48 7.73 -2.82
C ASP A 611 -2.07 6.79 -3.87
N ALA A 612 -1.47 6.73 -5.07
CA ALA A 612 -1.84 5.77 -6.09
C ALA A 612 -1.52 4.32 -5.67
N ILE A 613 -0.36 4.04 -5.09
CA ILE A 613 -0.03 2.69 -4.58
C ILE A 613 -1.04 2.23 -3.53
N MET A 614 -1.45 3.11 -2.62
CA MET A 614 -2.46 2.80 -1.60
C MET A 614 -3.81 2.44 -2.22
N LEU A 615 -4.22 3.14 -3.28
CA LEU A 615 -5.47 2.88 -3.99
C LEU A 615 -5.55 1.46 -4.58
N PHE A 616 -4.43 0.90 -5.06
CA PHE A 616 -4.41 -0.43 -5.67
C PHE A 616 -4.14 -1.55 -4.66
N HIS A 617 -3.41 -1.28 -3.58
CA HIS A 617 -2.93 -2.31 -2.67
C HIS A 617 -3.70 -2.36 -1.33
N ASN A 618 -3.98 -1.18 -0.77
CA ASN A 618 -4.49 -1.05 0.59
C ASN A 618 -6.01 -0.92 0.67
N PHE A 619 -6.64 -0.23 -0.29
CA PHE A 619 -8.07 0.12 -0.23
C PHE A 619 -9.00 -1.01 -0.69
#